data_AF-A0AAW6ENS9-F1
#
_entry.id   AF-A0AAW6ENS9-F1
#
_cell.length_a   1.000
_cell.length_b   1.000
_cell.length_c   1.000
_cell.angle_alpha   90.00
_cell.angle_beta   90.00
_cell.angle_gamma   90.00
#
_symmetry.space_group_name_H-M   'P 1'
#
loop_
_entity.id
_entity.type
_entity.pdbx_description
1 polymer ?
#
loop_
_entity_poly.entity_id
_entity_poly.type
_entity_poly.pdbx_seq_one_letter_code
_entity_poly.pdbx_strand_id
1 'polypeptide(L)'
;MKLLELKHKLEKGESLGGEVIYIKEDNILYGIECLYEDRENEYITLLKSKEESVKVCDFLNILNELYANIGDKDVFIGEKELNRSESKEIKSVEFAQYELMKMLFINI
;
A
#
# COMPACT_ATOMS: atom_id res chain seq x y z
N MET A 1 4.53 6.36 -6.46
CA MET A 1 5.44 6.49 -5.30
C MET A 1 6.44 5.34 -5.35
N LYS A 2 7.70 5.55 -4.98
CA LYS A 2 8.69 4.46 -4.93
C LYS A 2 8.46 3.53 -3.74
N LEU A 3 8.83 2.26 -3.88
CA LEU A 3 8.65 1.22 -2.87
C LEU A 3 9.33 1.61 -1.54
N LEU A 4 10.57 2.10 -1.61
CA LEU A 4 11.31 2.49 -0.41
C LEU A 4 10.67 3.70 0.29
N GLU A 5 10.15 4.66 -0.49
CA GLU A 5 9.44 5.81 0.05
C GLU A 5 8.12 5.39 0.73
N LEU A 6 7.34 4.52 0.09
CA LEU A 6 6.11 3.97 0.67
C LEU A 6 6.40 3.26 1.98
N LYS A 7 7.41 2.38 1.98
CA LYS A 7 7.86 1.65 3.16
C LYS A 7 8.22 2.60 4.31
N HIS A 8 9.08 3.60 4.08
CA HIS A 8 9.46 4.56 5.14
C HIS A 8 8.25 5.33 5.72
N LYS A 9 7.26 5.67 4.88
CA LYS A 9 6.03 6.34 5.37
C LYS A 9 5.20 5.40 6.24
N LEU A 10 5.12 4.12 5.88
CA LEU A 10 4.42 3.10 6.65
C LEU A 10 5.14 2.78 7.97
N GLU A 11 6.46 2.65 7.97
CA GLU A 11 7.28 2.48 9.19
C GLU A 11 7.09 3.66 10.16
N LYS A 12 7.07 4.89 9.62
CA LYS A 12 6.75 6.07 10.43
C LYS A 12 5.34 5.97 11.02
N GLY A 13 4.36 5.55 10.23
CA GLY A 13 2.99 5.33 10.69
C GLY A 13 2.88 4.24 11.77
N GLU A 14 3.59 3.13 11.60
CA GLU A 14 3.70 2.04 12.57
C GLU A 14 4.28 2.55 13.90
N SER A 15 5.34 3.35 13.84
CA SER A 15 5.98 3.92 15.05
C SER A 15 5.06 4.86 15.85
N LEU A 16 4.06 5.44 15.20
CA LEU A 16 3.00 6.25 15.83
C LEU A 16 1.86 5.39 16.41
N GLY A 17 1.96 4.07 16.24
CA GLY A 17 1.01 3.06 16.68
C GLY A 17 -0.04 2.71 15.64
N GLY A 18 0.20 2.96 14.35
CA GLY A 18 -0.70 2.52 13.28
C GLY A 18 -0.78 0.99 13.26
N GLU A 19 -2.00 0.46 13.33
CA GLU A 19 -2.24 -0.99 13.46
C GLU A 19 -2.61 -1.62 12.12
N VAL A 20 -3.41 -0.92 11.33
CA VAL A 20 -3.96 -1.42 10.05
C VAL A 20 -3.80 -0.41 8.92
N ILE A 21 -3.78 -0.91 7.69
CA ILE A 21 -3.65 -0.14 6.45
C ILE A 21 -4.92 -0.30 5.62
N TYR A 22 -5.39 0.84 5.09
CA TYR A 22 -6.41 0.89 4.05
C TYR A 22 -5.90 1.69 2.85
N ILE A 23 -6.40 1.37 1.67
CA ILE A 23 -6.35 2.24 0.50
C ILE A 23 -7.56 3.16 0.56
N LYS A 24 -7.34 4.47 0.42
CA LYS A 24 -8.40 5.48 0.42
C LYS A 24 -8.51 6.14 -0.95
N GLU A 25 -9.71 6.08 -1.49
CA GLU A 25 -10.08 6.67 -2.77
C GLU A 25 -11.35 7.51 -2.55
N ASP A 26 -11.19 8.83 -2.58
CA ASP A 26 -12.23 9.78 -2.17
C ASP A 26 -12.78 9.47 -0.76
N ASN A 27 -14.03 8.99 -0.69
CA ASN A 27 -14.73 8.63 0.56
C ASN A 27 -14.86 7.10 0.75
N ILE A 28 -14.18 6.31 -0.07
CA ILE A 28 -14.26 4.84 -0.05
C ILE A 28 -12.94 4.28 0.48
N LEU A 29 -13.04 3.30 1.36
CA LEU A 29 -11.92 2.54 1.89
C LEU A 29 -11.89 1.14 1.28
N TYR A 30 -10.70 0.71 0.89
CA TYR A 30 -10.42 -0.60 0.35
C TYR A 30 -9.33 -1.28 1.17
N GLY A 31 -9.41 -2.61 1.29
CA GLY A 31 -8.32 -3.45 1.77
C GLY A 31 -7.25 -3.64 0.68
N ILE A 32 -6.21 -4.41 1.00
CA ILE A 32 -5.17 -4.81 0.06
C ILE A 32 -5.29 -6.32 -0.12
N GLU A 33 -5.63 -6.78 -1.32
CA GLU A 33 -5.81 -8.21 -1.61
C GLU A 33 -4.47 -8.90 -1.81
N CYS A 34 -3.70 -8.40 -2.77
CA CYS A 34 -2.42 -8.98 -3.16
C CYS A 34 -1.53 -7.92 -3.80
N LEU A 35 -0.27 -8.31 -4.04
CA LEU A 35 0.71 -7.52 -4.75
C LEU A 35 1.06 -8.24 -6.04
N TYR A 36 0.93 -7.52 -7.15
CA TYR A 36 1.32 -7.99 -8.47
C TYR A 36 2.65 -7.33 -8.86
N GLU A 37 3.63 -8.15 -9.23
CA GLU A 37 4.93 -7.72 -9.72
C GLU A 37 4.93 -7.77 -11.26
N ASP A 38 5.08 -6.62 -11.91
CA ASP A 38 5.36 -6.58 -13.35
C ASP A 38 6.87 -6.47 -13.58
N ARG A 39 7.46 -7.58 -14.04
CA ARG A 39 8.89 -7.67 -14.33
C ARG A 39 9.29 -6.97 -15.62
N GLU A 40 8.40 -6.91 -16.60
CA GLU A 40 8.69 -6.31 -17.90
C GLU A 40 8.67 -4.78 -17.83
N ASN A 41 7.71 -4.24 -17.08
CA ASN A 41 7.49 -2.80 -16.95
C ASN A 41 8.09 -2.20 -15.66
N GLU A 42 8.73 -3.02 -14.85
CA GLU A 42 9.44 -2.64 -13.62
C GLU A 42 8.60 -1.87 -12.58
N TYR A 43 7.36 -2.32 -12.35
CA TYR A 43 6.50 -1.76 -11.30
C TYR A 43 5.82 -2.83 -10.45
N ILE A 44 5.28 -2.39 -9.30
CA ILE A 44 4.45 -3.17 -8.39
C ILE A 44 3.04 -2.57 -8.40
N THR A 45 2.02 -3.41 -8.46
CA THR A 45 0.62 -3.00 -8.30
C THR A 45 0.04 -3.64 -7.05
N LEU A 46 -0.46 -2.84 -6.12
CA LEU A 46 -1.27 -3.31 -4.99
C LEU A 46 -2.72 -3.42 -5.48
N LEU A 47 -3.31 -4.60 -5.38
CA LEU A 47 -4.70 -4.80 -5.78
C LEU A 47 -5.65 -4.43 -4.64
N LYS A 48 -6.62 -3.54 -4.93
CA LYS A 48 -7.68 -3.16 -4.00
C LYS A 48 -8.57 -4.37 -3.73
N SER A 49 -8.85 -4.62 -2.45
CA SER A 49 -9.92 -5.54 -2.03
C SER A 49 -11.12 -4.78 -1.47
N LYS A 50 -12.32 -5.35 -1.63
CA LYS A 50 -13.49 -4.95 -0.82
C LYS A 50 -13.48 -5.56 0.59
N GLU A 51 -12.53 -6.44 0.85
CA GLU A 51 -12.39 -7.16 2.12
C GLU A 51 -11.57 -6.37 3.16
N GLU A 52 -11.17 -7.05 4.23
CA GLU A 52 -10.58 -6.45 5.42
C GLU A 52 -9.21 -5.80 5.18
N SER A 53 -8.85 -4.89 6.09
CA SER A 53 -7.52 -4.26 6.13
C SER A 53 -6.41 -5.26 6.39
N VAL A 54 -5.21 -4.91 5.94
CA VAL A 54 -3.98 -5.61 6.33
C VAL A 54 -3.36 -4.95 7.56
N LYS A 55 -2.74 -5.73 8.45
CA LYS A 55 -1.93 -5.18 9.54
C LYS A 55 -0.69 -4.50 8.99
N VAL A 56 -0.29 -3.39 9.61
CA VAL A 56 0.88 -2.61 9.16
C VAL A 56 2.15 -3.46 9.21
N CYS A 57 2.38 -4.20 10.30
CA CYS A 57 3.56 -5.04 10.47
C CYS A 57 3.67 -6.15 9.40
N ASP A 58 2.55 -6.80 9.10
CA ASP A 58 2.50 -7.89 8.11
C ASP A 58 2.77 -7.34 6.72
N PHE A 59 2.19 -6.18 6.40
CA PHE A 59 2.43 -5.53 5.12
C PHE A 59 3.87 -5.03 4.96
N LEU A 60 4.47 -4.47 6.01
CA LEU A 60 5.88 -4.05 6.00
C LEU A 60 6.83 -5.23 5.75
N ASN A 61 6.55 -6.41 6.30
CA ASN A 61 7.32 -7.62 6.01
C ASN A 61 7.26 -7.99 4.52
N ILE A 62 6.07 -7.93 3.93
CA ILE A 62 5.90 -8.19 2.49
C ILE A 62 6.69 -7.17 1.65
N LEU A 63 6.63 -5.87 2.01
CA LEU A 63 7.40 -4.84 1.30
C LEU A 63 8.92 -5.03 1.45
N ASN A 64 9.39 -5.52 2.59
CA ASN A 64 10.80 -5.84 2.82
C ASN A 64 11.27 -6.98 1.92
N GLU A 65 10.48 -8.06 1.82
CA GLU A 65 10.78 -9.19 0.94
C GLU A 65 10.77 -8.74 -0.53
N LEU A 66 9.79 -7.94 -0.94
CA LEU A 66 9.75 -7.37 -2.29
C LEU A 66 10.98 -6.52 -2.58
N TYR A 67 11.32 -5.58 -1.69
CA TYR A 67 12.48 -4.72 -1.89
C TYR A 67 13.78 -5.53 -2.02
N ALA A 68 13.96 -6.57 -1.20
CA ALA A 68 15.13 -7.45 -1.28
C ALA A 68 15.21 -8.21 -2.62
N ASN A 69 14.07 -8.57 -3.20
CA ASN A 69 14.00 -9.36 -4.43
C ASN A 69 14.13 -8.51 -5.70
N ILE A 70 13.52 -7.32 -5.73
CA ILE A 70 13.32 -6.55 -6.96
C ILE A 70 13.79 -5.09 -6.89
N GLY A 71 14.27 -4.64 -5.73
CA GLY A 71 14.79 -3.30 -5.52
C GLY A 71 13.72 -2.21 -5.45
N ASP A 72 14.13 -0.96 -5.66
CA ASP A 72 13.27 0.21 -5.53
C ASP A 72 12.47 0.49 -6.82
N LYS A 73 11.27 -0.09 -6.90
CA LYS A 73 10.35 0.06 -8.03
C LYS A 73 9.20 1.03 -7.74
N ASP A 74 8.53 1.49 -8.79
CA ASP A 74 7.32 2.28 -8.64
C ASP A 74 6.15 1.40 -8.17
N VAL A 75 5.38 1.92 -7.22
CA VAL A 75 4.19 1.26 -6.66
C VAL A 75 2.94 2.03 -7.06
N PHE A 76 1.97 1.27 -7.59
CA PHE A 76 0.65 1.75 -8.01
C PHE A 76 -0.45 0.97 -7.29
N ILE A 77 -1.68 1.49 -7.33
CA ILE A 77 -2.88 0.80 -6.88
C ILE A 77 -3.75 0.44 -8.08
N GLY A 78 -4.20 -0.80 -8.18
CA GLY A 78 -5.06 -1.27 -9.28
C GLY A 78 -6.25 -2.10 -8.79
N GLU A 79 -7.20 -2.37 -9.68
CA GLU A 79 -8.29 -3.33 -9.44
C GLU A 79 -7.99 -4.72 -10.02
N LYS A 80 -7.04 -4.80 -10.97
CA LYS A 80 -6.66 -6.04 -11.66
C LYS A 80 -5.16 -6.02 -11.98
N GLU A 81 -4.59 -7.21 -12.17
CA GLU A 81 -3.17 -7.45 -12.44
C GLU A 81 -2.65 -6.74 -13.71
N LEU A 82 -3.49 -6.50 -14.71
CA LEU A 82 -3.04 -6.37 -16.11
C LEU A 82 -3.16 -4.97 -16.76
N ASN A 83 -3.61 -3.92 -16.05
CA ASN A 83 -3.90 -2.65 -16.73
C ASN A 83 -3.29 -1.42 -16.03
N ARG A 84 -2.12 -0.99 -16.52
CA ARG A 84 -1.47 0.27 -16.11
C ARG A 84 -2.36 1.50 -16.37
N SER A 85 -3.24 1.42 -17.37
CA SER A 85 -4.25 2.45 -17.69
C SER A 85 -5.35 2.59 -16.63
N GLU A 86 -5.54 1.58 -15.78
CA GLU A 86 -6.49 1.59 -14.65
C GLU A 86 -5.77 1.70 -13.30
N SER A 87 -4.44 1.80 -13.31
CA SER A 87 -3.61 1.91 -12.12
C SER A 87 -3.50 3.36 -11.66
N LYS A 88 -3.70 3.61 -10.37
CA LYS A 88 -3.61 4.94 -9.74
C LYS A 88 -2.32 5.11 -8.97
N GLU A 89 -1.78 6.32 -9.00
CA GLU A 89 -0.60 6.69 -8.24
C GLU A 89 -0.94 6.90 -6.77
N ILE A 90 -0.06 6.42 -5.89
CA ILE A 90 -0.13 6.76 -4.47
C ILE A 90 0.31 8.22 -4.28
N LYS A 91 -0.62 9.07 -3.83
CA LYS A 91 -0.41 10.49 -3.58
C LYS A 91 0.22 10.74 -2.22
N SER A 92 -0.30 10.08 -1.18
CA SER A 92 0.16 10.26 0.20
C SER A 92 -0.10 9.02 1.05
N VAL A 93 0.57 8.97 2.20
CA VAL A 93 0.23 8.05 3.29
C VAL A 93 -0.13 8.92 4.49
N GLU A 94 -1.34 8.75 5.01
CA GLU A 94 -1.88 9.53 6.13
C GLU A 94 -2.07 8.65 7.35
N PHE A 95 -1.79 9.20 8.53
CA PHE A 95 -2.10 8.58 9.81
C PHE A 95 -3.41 9.17 10.34
N ALA A 96 -4.29 8.32 10.83
CA ALA A 96 -5.52 8.74 11.51
C ALA A 96 -5.80 7.85 12.72
N GLN A 97 -6.56 8.40 13.66
CA GLN A 97 -7.09 7.67 14.79
C GLN A 97 -8.62 7.82 14.79
N TYR A 98 -9.32 6.69 14.78
CA TYR A 98 -10.77 6.66 15.02
C TYR A 98 -11.03 5.84 16.27
N GLU A 99 -11.62 6.49 17.27
CA GLU A 99 -11.82 5.92 18.59
C GLU A 99 -10.49 5.37 19.17
N LEU A 100 -10.43 4.06 19.38
CA LEU A 100 -9.26 3.37 19.95
C LEU A 100 -8.32 2.81 18.87
N MET A 101 -8.73 2.80 17.59
CA MET A 101 -7.94 2.19 16.51
C MET A 101 -7.16 3.25 15.72
N LYS A 102 -5.88 2.98 15.52
CA LYS A 102 -4.98 3.83 14.72
C LYS A 102 -4.74 3.19 13.36
N MET A 103 -4.91 3.96 12.30
CA MET A 103 -4.94 3.47 10.92
C MET A 103 -4.01 4.27 10.03
N LEU A 104 -3.51 3.63 8.99
CA LEU A 104 -2.79 4.26 7.90
C LEU A 104 -3.63 4.23 6.62
N PHE A 105 -3.72 5.36 5.93
CA PHE A 105 -4.41 5.49 4.66
C PHE A 105 -3.41 5.72 3.54
N ILE A 106 -3.39 4.83 2.56
CA ILE A 106 -2.72 5.02 1.27
C ILE A 106 -3.70 5.76 0.36
N ASN A 107 -3.50 7.07 0.16
CA ASN A 107 -4.39 7.89 -0.65
C ASN A 107 -4.02 7.82 -2.14
N ILE A 108 -5.04 7.62 -2.99
CA ILE A 108 -4.91 7.58 -4.46
C ILE A 108 -5.73 8.63 -5.19
#